data_AF-A0A6M1S6E9-F1
#
_entry.id   AF-A0A6M1S6E9-F1
#
_cell.length_a   1.000
_cell.length_b   1.000
_cell.length_c   1.000
_cell.angle_alpha   90.00
_cell.angle_beta   90.00
_cell.angle_gamma   90.00
#
_symmetry.space_group_name_H-M   'P 1'
#
loop_
_entity.id
_entity.type
_entity.pdbx_description
1 polymer ?
#
loop_
_entity_poly.entity_id
_entity_poly.type
_entity_poly.pdbx_seq_one_letter_code
_entity_poly.pdbx_strand_id
1 'polypeptide(L)' 'MTRWSTYYAAGCAMGFSPRDVDDMTLWEFACCADGFRQAHQTEETPPPMDDGSLAELGIEGF' A
#
# COMPACT_ATOMS: atom_id res chain seq x y z
N MET A 1 4.00 3.98 18.75
CA MET A 1 4.22 2.99 17.67
C MET A 1 5.59 2.34 17.90
N THR A 2 5.67 1.02 18.07
CA THR A 2 6.98 0.34 18.19
C THR A 2 7.60 0.16 16.81
N ARG A 3 8.94 0.19 16.70
CA ARG A 3 9.67 0.08 15.42
C ARG A 3 9.31 -1.16 14.59
N TRP A 4 8.88 -2.24 15.25
CA TRP A 4 8.54 -3.51 14.61
C TRP A 4 7.09 -3.62 14.14
N SER A 5 6.20 -2.76 14.65
CA SER A 5 4.77 -2.81 14.30
C SER A 5 4.50 -2.63 12.81
N THR A 6 5.34 -1.87 12.11
CA THR A 6 5.26 -1.64 10.67
C THR A 6 5.53 -2.91 9.85
N TYR A 7 6.45 -3.77 10.29
CA TYR A 7 6.77 -5.02 9.57
C TYR A 7 5.64 -6.04 9.70
N TYR A 8 5.08 -6.20 10.89
CA TYR A 8 3.93 -7.09 11.09
C TYR A 8 2.66 -6.55 10.39
N ALA A 9 2.45 -5.24 10.39
CA ALA A 9 1.32 -4.64 9.67
C ALA A 9 1.43 -4.89 8.16
N ALA A 10 2.62 -4.67 7.58
CA ALA A 10 2.87 -4.98 6.17
C ALA A 10 2.75 -6.49 5.89
N GLY A 11 3.26 -7.34 6.79
CA GLY A 11 3.09 -8.79 6.73
C GLY A 11 1.61 -9.19 6.68
N CYS A 12 0.78 -8.61 7.54
CA CYS A 12 -0.66 -8.87 7.56
C CYS A 12 -1.34 -8.46 6.25
N ALA A 13 -0.95 -7.33 5.64
CA ALA A 13 -1.47 -6.90 4.34
C ALA A 13 -1.09 -7.86 3.21
N MET A 14 0.10 -8.47 3.29
CA MET A 14 0.58 -9.49 2.36
C MET A 14 0.03 -10.90 2.65
N GLY A 15 -0.70 -11.09 3.75
CA GLY A 15 -1.27 -12.38 4.15
C GLY A 15 -0.36 -13.25 5.03
N PHE A 16 0.74 -12.70 5.55
CA PHE A 16 1.63 -13.39 6.48
C PHE A 16 1.14 -13.29 7.92
N SER A 17 1.34 -14.37 8.69
CA SER A 17 1.17 -14.32 10.14
C SER A 17 2.40 -13.65 10.79
N PRO A 18 2.28 -13.16 12.04
CA PRO A 18 3.44 -12.60 12.74
C PRO A 18 4.62 -13.58 12.87
N ARG A 19 4.35 -14.89 12.96
CA ARG A 19 5.41 -15.90 13.04
C ARG A 19 6.17 -16.04 11.72
N ASP A 20 5.47 -15.96 10.59
CA ASP A 20 6.12 -16.01 9.28
C ASP A 20 7.06 -14.80 9.10
N VAL A 21 6.66 -13.62 9.62
CA VAL A 21 7.50 -12.40 9.60
C VAL A 21 8.73 -12.54 10.51
N ASP A 22 8.61 -13.22 11.65
CA ASP A 22 9.73 -13.45 12.57
C ASP A 22 10.74 -14.48 12.03
N ASP A 23 10.26 -15.48 11.30
CA ASP A 23 11.10 -16.53 10.73
C ASP A 23 11.86 -16.07 9.46
N MET A 24 11.40 -14.99 8.81
CA MET A 24 12.04 -14.42 7.63
C MET A 24 13.20 -13.49 7.97
N THR A 25 14.23 -13.52 7.13
CA THR A 25 15.24 -12.46 7.09
C THR A 25 14.62 -11.16 6.57
N LEU A 26 15.22 -10.01 6.94
CA LEU A 26 14.80 -8.71 6.40
C LEU A 26 14.89 -8.64 4.87
N TRP A 27 15.81 -9.40 4.27
CA TRP A 27 15.95 -9.47 2.83
C TRP A 27 14.79 -10.25 2.18
N GLU A 28 14.44 -11.42 2.71
CA GLU A 28 13.29 -12.21 2.23
C GLU A 28 11.99 -11.42 2.34
N PHE A 29 11.78 -10.75 3.48
CA PHE A 29 10.62 -9.89 3.68
C PHE A 29 10.57 -8.76 2.64
N ALA A 30 11.70 -8.14 2.32
CA ALA A 30 11.78 -7.09 1.31
C ALA A 30 11.45 -7.62 -0.10
N CYS A 31 11.90 -8.82 -0.46
CA CYS A 31 11.56 -9.46 -1.73
C CYS A 31 10.05 -9.76 -1.83
N CYS A 32 9.44 -10.27 -0.77
CA CYS A 32 7.99 -10.50 -0.73
C CYS A 32 7.20 -9.19 -0.86
N ALA A 33 7.65 -8.13 -0.18
CA ALA A 33 7.02 -6.82 -0.25
C ALA A 33 7.09 -6.21 -1.65
N ASP A 34 8.23 -6.34 -2.34
CA ASP A 34 8.36 -5.83 -3.70
C ASP A 34 7.50 -6.62 -4.70
N GLY A 35 7.49 -7.96 -4.59
CA GLY A 35 6.61 -8.81 -5.40
C GLY A 35 5.13 -8.51 -5.17
N PHE A 36 4.71 -8.32 -3.91
CA PHE A 36 3.34 -7.93 -3.58
C PHE A 36 2.96 -6.59 -4.20
N ARG A 37 3.85 -5.60 -4.09
CA ARG A 37 3.66 -4.26 -4.68
C ARG A 37 3.54 -4.34 -6.20
N GLN A 38 4.38 -5.13 -6.86
CA GLN A 38 4.34 -5.31 -8.31
C GLN A 38 3.06 -6.02 -8.78
N ALA A 39 2.53 -6.95 -8.00
CA ALA A 39 1.30 -7.66 -8.32
C ALA A 39 0.03 -6.83 -8.09
N HIS A 40 0.06 -5.89 -7.14
CA HIS A 40 -1.11 -5.09 -6.72
C HIS A 40 -1.05 -3.63 -7.15
N GLN A 41 0.04 -3.20 -7.80
CA GLN A 41 0.08 -1.88 -8.42
C GLN A 41 -0.92 -1.88 -9.59
N THR A 42 -1.91 -1.01 -9.51
CA THR A 42 -2.75 -0.66 -10.65
C THR A 42 -1.96 0.31 -11.52
N GLU A 43 -1.74 -0.03 -12.79
CA GLU A 43 -1.10 0.87 -13.77
C GLU A 43 -1.96 2.10 -14.07
N GLU A 44 -3.23 2.05 -13.71
CA GLU A 44 -4.18 3.13 -13.86
C GLU A 44 -3.91 4.21 -12.80
N THR A 45 -3.12 5.21 -13.19
CA THR A 45 -3.15 6.50 -12.50
C THR A 45 -4.51 7.11 -12.79
N PRO A 46 -5.39 7.28 -11.78
CA PRO A 46 -6.69 7.88 -12.03
C PRO A 46 -6.47 9.25 -12.69
N PRO A 47 -7.23 9.59 -13.74
CA PRO A 47 -7.11 10.89 -14.37
C PRO A 47 -7.29 11.96 -13.28
N PRO A 48 -6.48 13.04 -13.31
CA PRO A 48 -6.70 14.15 -12.39
C PRO A 48 -8.14 14.63 -12.59
N MET A 49 -8.90 14.78 -11.49
CA MET A 49 -10.26 15.32 -11.57
C MET A 49 -10.18 16.70 -12.21
N ASP A 50 -10.91 16.88 -13.29
CA ASP A 50 -11.03 18.19 -13.93
C ASP A 50 -11.97 19.10 -13.13
N ASP A 51 -11.83 20.40 -13.33
CA ASP A 51 -12.61 21.42 -12.62
C ASP A 51 -14.12 21.26 -12.82
N GLY A 52 -14.53 20.66 -13.95
CA GLY A 52 -15.93 20.35 -14.23
C GLY A 52 -16.49 19.27 -13.31
N SER A 53 -15.74 18.18 -13.09
CA SER A 53 -16.12 17.11 -12.16
C SER A 53 -16.19 17.60 -10.71
N LEU A 54 -15.33 18.55 -10.35
CA LEU A 54 -15.32 19.14 -9.00
C LEU A 54 -16.50 20.11 -8.78
N ALA A 55 -16.89 20.86 -9.82
CA ALA A 55 -18.07 21.71 -9.81
C ALA A 55 -19.38 20.90 -9.70
N GLU A 56 -19.49 19.74 -10.35
CA GLU A 56 -20.64 18.84 -10.21
C GLU A 56 -20.80 18.26 -8.79
N LEU A 57 -19.69 18.12 -8.06
CA LEU A 57 -19.68 17.71 -6.65
C LEU A 57 -19.97 18.87 -5.68
N GLY A 58 -20.19 20.09 -6.19
CA GLY A 58 -20.51 21.28 -5.39
C GLY A 58 -19.32 21.86 -4.64
N ILE A 59 -18.09 21.54 -5.06
CA ILE A 59 -16.88 22.12 -4.50
C ILE A 59 -16.52 23.33 -5.37
N GLU A 60 -16.65 24.54 -4.84
CA GLU A 60 -16.28 25.78 -5.54
C GLU A 60 -15.06 26.43 -4.85
N GLY A 61 -14.00 26.74 -5.63
CA GLY A 61 -12.91 27.65 -5.19
C GLY A 61 -11.49 27.08 -5.06
N PHE A 62 -11.07 26.11 -5.88
CA PHE A 62 -9.65 25.74 -6.03
C PHE A 62 -8.92 26.59 -7.07
#